data_AF-A0A839NNY4-F1
#
_entry.id   AF-A0A839NNY4-F1
#
_cell.length_a   1.000
_cell.length_b   1.000
_cell.length_c   1.000
_cell.angle_alpha   90.00
_cell.angle_beta   90.00
_cell.angle_gamma   90.00
#
_symmetry.space_group_name_H-M   'P 1'
#
loop_
_entity.id
_entity.type
_entity.pdbx_description
1 polymer ?
#
loop_
_entity_poly.entity_id
_entity_poly.type
_entity_poly.pdbx_seq_one_letter_code
_entity_poly.pdbx_strand_id
1 'polypeptide(L)'
;MKFIKLVSYLFLFMLLFSACEKDDFTSEQWSAKAEEKKAEIDKLIASEKCENLNEWNIEKVSNFWCGHVYFPVHKRFKSQFNKLWEEYLALRSNEVNAGIKEGIIYEPCEKYILFNSEPTQLSCVNGKAKLLYIKDLSLSESKIRIAPLKIKIDKYLNNLTCSGTENWGTTILLKDCGVEHIAYIRTAERPEIMKDIALYNSLKKNIIEREKPNCSTGKYTYPKGVKCVNNKPVVELSE
;
A
#
# COMPACT_ATOMS: atom_id res chain seq x y z
N MET A 1 47.22 -17.25 50.58
CA MET A 1 46.34 -18.03 49.66
C MET A 1 44.85 -17.63 49.66
N LYS A 2 44.29 -17.02 50.73
CA LYS A 2 42.88 -16.55 50.76
C LYS A 2 42.64 -15.23 49.99
N PHE A 3 43.62 -14.32 50.01
CA PHE A 3 43.51 -13.01 49.34
C PHE A 3 43.47 -13.12 47.80
N ILE A 4 44.28 -14.03 47.22
CA ILE A 4 44.32 -14.29 45.77
C ILE A 4 42.98 -14.86 45.27
N LYS A 5 42.33 -15.73 46.07
CA LYS A 5 40.99 -16.25 45.75
C LYS A 5 39.93 -15.15 45.77
N LEU A 6 40.02 -14.20 46.71
CA LEU A 6 39.06 -13.09 46.80
C LEU A 6 39.17 -12.13 45.59
N VAL A 7 40.40 -11.84 45.15
CA VAL A 7 40.66 -11.00 43.97
C VAL A 7 40.20 -11.67 42.68
N SER A 8 40.40 -12.98 42.53
CA SER A 8 39.87 -13.74 41.37
C SER A 8 38.34 -13.76 41.31
N TYR A 9 37.64 -13.84 42.44
CA TYR A 9 36.18 -13.79 42.46
C TYR A 9 35.65 -12.39 42.11
N LEU A 10 36.32 -11.31 42.55
CA LEU A 10 35.95 -9.94 42.20
C LEU A 10 36.12 -9.64 40.70
N PHE A 11 37.18 -10.18 40.08
CA PHE A 11 37.44 -10.03 38.65
C PHE A 11 36.43 -10.81 37.79
N LEU A 12 36.02 -12.01 38.24
CA LEU A 12 34.96 -12.78 37.59
C LEU A 12 33.60 -12.07 37.69
N PHE A 13 33.32 -11.40 38.81
CA PHE A 13 32.07 -10.66 39.02
C PHE A 13 31.99 -9.39 38.16
N MET A 14 33.09 -8.66 37.97
CA MET A 14 33.13 -7.50 37.04
C MET A 14 33.00 -7.89 35.57
N LEU A 15 33.50 -9.06 35.16
CA LEU A 15 33.32 -9.58 33.80
C LEU A 15 31.87 -10.01 33.52
N LEU A 16 31.09 -10.38 34.55
CA LEU A 16 29.66 -10.70 34.41
C LEU A 16 28.77 -9.46 34.22
N PHE A 17 29.21 -8.27 34.59
CA PHE A 17 28.50 -7.00 34.32
C PHE A 17 28.89 -6.33 33.00
N SER A 18 29.94 -6.80 32.34
CA SER A 18 30.36 -6.28 31.03
C SER A 18 29.74 -7.06 29.85
N ALA A 19 28.88 -8.05 30.13
CA ALA A 19 28.13 -8.79 29.12
C ALA A 19 26.69 -8.27 29.08
N CYS A 20 26.30 -7.69 27.93
CA CYS A 20 25.04 -7.01 27.64
C CYS A 20 24.89 -5.60 28.24
N GLU A 21 25.63 -4.62 27.71
CA GLU A 21 24.94 -3.39 27.35
C GLU A 21 23.86 -3.81 26.34
N LYS A 22 22.59 -3.75 26.73
CA LYS A 22 21.54 -3.69 25.72
C LYS A 22 21.84 -2.42 24.96
N ASP A 23 22.14 -2.54 23.67
CA ASP A 23 22.21 -1.38 22.78
C ASP A 23 20.84 -0.69 22.83
N ASP A 24 20.64 0.21 23.79
CA ASP A 24 19.47 1.08 23.89
C ASP A 24 19.65 2.19 22.85
N PHE A 25 19.64 1.79 21.57
CA PHE A 25 19.59 2.73 20.47
C PHE A 25 18.28 3.53 20.55
N THR A 26 18.43 4.83 20.31
CA THR A 26 17.31 5.75 20.11
C THR A 26 16.50 5.38 18.87
N SER A 27 15.28 5.89 18.77
CA SER A 27 14.45 5.73 17.57
C SER A 27 15.17 6.20 16.31
N GLU A 28 15.88 7.33 16.36
CA GLU A 28 16.67 7.87 15.25
C GLU A 28 17.78 6.93 14.80
N GLN A 29 18.52 6.34 15.75
CA GLN A 29 19.59 5.38 15.44
C GLN A 29 19.05 4.09 14.80
N TRP A 30 17.89 3.60 15.25
CA TRP A 30 17.21 2.48 14.60
C TRP A 30 16.71 2.84 13.20
N SER A 31 16.18 4.06 13.03
CA SER A 31 15.73 4.57 11.74
C SER A 31 16.88 4.61 10.75
N ALA A 32 18.04 5.13 11.16
CA ALA A 32 19.26 5.16 10.33
C ALA A 32 19.68 3.76 9.86
N LYS A 33 19.66 2.76 10.76
CA LYS A 33 19.94 1.36 10.38
C LYS A 33 18.91 0.80 9.41
N ALA A 34 17.63 1.14 9.59
CA ALA A 34 16.59 0.72 8.67
C ALA A 34 16.79 1.33 7.27
N GLU A 35 17.19 2.60 7.18
CA GLU A 35 17.52 3.27 5.91
C GLU A 35 18.75 2.66 5.23
N GLU A 36 19.78 2.28 5.99
CA GLU A 36 20.91 1.51 5.46
C GLU A 36 20.45 0.19 4.83
N LYS A 37 19.57 -0.54 5.53
CA LYS A 37 19.01 -1.80 5.03
C LYS A 37 18.14 -1.58 3.80
N LYS A 38 17.38 -0.49 3.75
CA LYS A 38 16.60 -0.10 2.57
C LYS A 38 17.51 0.18 1.37
N ALA A 39 18.64 0.85 1.58
CA ALA A 39 19.63 1.09 0.53
C ALA A 39 20.28 -0.21 0.03
N GLU A 40 20.50 -1.21 0.88
CA GLU A 40 20.95 -2.55 0.44
C GLU A 40 19.92 -3.22 -0.48
N ILE A 41 18.63 -3.13 -0.16
CA ILE A 41 17.55 -3.65 -1.01
C ILE A 41 17.56 -2.95 -2.37
N ASP A 42 17.68 -1.62 -2.39
CA ASP A 42 17.70 -0.84 -3.63
C ASP A 42 18.94 -1.17 -4.49
N LYS A 43 20.10 -1.39 -3.86
CA LYS A 43 21.31 -1.88 -4.53
C LYS A 43 21.13 -3.29 -5.09
N LEU A 44 20.50 -4.20 -4.36
CA LEU A 44 20.21 -5.56 -4.85
C LEU A 44 19.35 -5.51 -6.09
N ILE A 45 18.27 -4.72 -6.07
CA ILE A 45 17.38 -4.53 -7.21
C ILE A 45 18.14 -3.92 -8.40
N ALA A 46 18.96 -2.90 -8.16
CA ALA A 46 19.76 -2.25 -9.20
C ALA A 46 20.94 -3.09 -9.73
N SER A 47 21.29 -4.20 -9.06
CA SER A 47 22.39 -5.09 -9.48
C SER A 47 22.09 -5.82 -10.79
N GLU A 48 20.82 -5.86 -11.21
CA GLU A 48 20.38 -6.52 -12.42
C GLU A 48 19.89 -5.59 -13.51
N LYS A 49 20.25 -5.96 -14.73
CA LYS A 49 19.66 -5.37 -15.92
C LYS A 49 18.31 -5.99 -16.21
N CYS A 50 17.36 -5.17 -16.64
CA CYS A 50 15.99 -5.61 -16.95
C CYS A 50 15.76 -6.01 -18.41
N GLU A 51 16.80 -6.46 -19.12
CA GLU A 51 16.74 -6.80 -20.56
C GLU A 51 15.68 -7.88 -20.86
N ASN A 52 15.43 -8.80 -19.92
CA ASN A 52 14.31 -9.76 -19.96
C ASN A 52 13.33 -9.55 -18.79
N LEU A 53 12.26 -8.78 -19.01
CA LEU A 53 11.24 -8.52 -17.98
C LEU A 53 10.49 -9.77 -17.50
N ASN A 54 10.48 -10.89 -18.25
CA ASN A 54 9.82 -12.13 -17.82
C ASN A 54 10.51 -12.79 -16.62
N GLU A 55 11.73 -12.37 -16.29
CA GLU A 55 12.47 -12.81 -15.11
C GLU A 55 12.22 -11.92 -13.89
N TRP A 56 11.45 -10.85 -14.05
CA TRP A 56 11.09 -9.91 -13.00
C TRP A 56 9.62 -10.07 -12.61
N ASN A 57 9.35 -9.85 -11.33
CA ASN A 57 8.00 -9.84 -10.78
C ASN A 57 7.75 -8.54 -10.02
N ILE A 58 6.48 -8.11 -10.00
CA ILE A 58 6.01 -7.11 -9.05
C ILE A 58 5.81 -7.84 -7.72
N GLU A 59 6.73 -7.64 -6.80
CA GLU A 59 6.61 -8.19 -5.47
C GLU A 59 5.76 -7.28 -4.59
N LYS A 60 4.68 -7.82 -4.02
CA LYS A 60 3.86 -7.15 -3.03
C LYS A 60 4.29 -7.62 -1.64
N VAL A 61 4.79 -6.72 -0.82
CA VAL A 61 5.20 -7.01 0.57
C VAL A 61 4.41 -6.17 1.55
N SER A 62 4.24 -6.68 2.77
CA SER A 62 3.70 -5.91 3.88
C SER A 62 4.60 -4.70 4.13
N ASN A 63 4.00 -3.52 4.21
CA ASN A 63 4.69 -2.35 4.72
C ASN A 63 4.85 -2.50 6.24
N PHE A 64 5.86 -1.86 6.83
CA PHE A 64 6.06 -1.92 8.27
C PHE A 64 4.88 -1.30 9.05
N TRP A 65 4.43 -0.11 8.62
CA TRP A 65 3.33 0.60 9.28
C TRP A 65 1.98 0.13 8.71
N CYS A 66 1.57 0.70 7.58
CA CYS A 66 0.27 0.41 6.97
C CYS A 66 0.38 -0.01 5.51
N GLY A 67 -0.48 -0.96 5.12
CA GLY A 67 -0.68 -1.35 3.74
C GLY A 67 0.45 -2.19 3.16
N HIS A 68 0.71 -2.00 1.87
CA HIS A 68 1.70 -2.76 1.12
C HIS A 68 2.66 -1.83 0.39
N VAL A 69 3.88 -2.32 0.20
CA VAL A 69 4.88 -1.73 -0.69
C VAL A 69 5.12 -2.70 -1.84
N TYR A 70 5.49 -2.16 -3.00
CA TYR A 70 5.71 -2.95 -4.21
C TYR A 70 7.14 -2.76 -4.69
N PHE A 71 7.78 -3.83 -5.12
CA PHE A 71 9.16 -3.83 -5.63
C PHE A 71 9.27 -4.60 -6.95
N PRO A 72 10.10 -4.14 -7.90
CA PRO A 72 10.51 -4.97 -9.04
C PRO A 72 11.60 -5.94 -8.59
N VAL A 73 11.28 -7.23 -8.49
CA VAL A 73 12.19 -8.26 -7.96
C VAL A 73 12.51 -9.30 -9.03
N HIS A 74 13.80 -9.49 -9.31
CA HIS A 74 14.27 -10.54 -10.20
C HIS A 74 14.18 -11.90 -9.51
N LYS A 75 13.74 -12.94 -10.24
CA LYS A 75 13.60 -14.31 -9.72
C LYS A 75 14.85 -14.82 -9.02
N ARG A 76 16.02 -14.59 -9.64
CA ARG A 76 17.34 -15.01 -9.13
C ARG A 76 17.66 -14.57 -7.70
N PHE A 77 17.25 -13.37 -7.27
CA PHE A 77 17.59 -12.82 -5.96
C PHE A 77 16.39 -12.74 -5.01
N LYS A 78 15.27 -13.36 -5.36
CA LYS A 78 14.04 -13.32 -4.58
C LYS A 78 14.23 -13.71 -3.11
N SER A 79 15.01 -14.76 -2.84
CA SER A 79 15.31 -15.20 -1.46
C SER A 79 16.13 -14.15 -0.69
N GLN A 80 17.14 -13.56 -1.33
CA GLN A 80 17.95 -12.51 -0.72
C GLN A 80 17.13 -11.24 -0.45
N PHE A 81 16.26 -10.86 -1.39
CA PHE A 81 15.32 -9.75 -1.21
C PHE A 81 14.42 -9.98 0.01
N ASN A 82 13.82 -11.17 0.13
CA ASN A 82 12.94 -11.49 1.26
C ASN A 82 13.68 -11.35 2.60
N LYS A 83 14.90 -11.90 2.69
CA LYS A 83 15.73 -11.79 3.89
C LYS A 83 16.02 -10.33 4.25
N LEU A 84 16.45 -9.51 3.28
CA LEU A 84 16.73 -8.10 3.52
C LEU A 84 15.47 -7.33 3.93
N TRP A 85 14.31 -7.68 3.36
CA TRP A 85 13.04 -7.07 3.74
C TRP A 85 12.61 -7.43 5.17
N GLU A 86 12.77 -8.68 5.58
CA GLU A 86 12.52 -9.10 6.96
C GLU A 86 13.44 -8.39 7.97
N GLU A 87 14.73 -8.26 7.64
CA GLU A 87 15.69 -7.48 8.43
C GLU A 87 15.27 -6.02 8.53
N TYR A 88 14.84 -5.41 7.42
CA TYR A 88 14.32 -4.04 7.41
C TYR A 88 13.10 -3.89 8.33
N LEU A 89 12.11 -4.80 8.23
CA LEU A 89 10.92 -4.77 9.07
C LEU A 89 11.26 -4.90 10.57
N ALA A 90 12.25 -5.73 10.92
CA ALA A 90 12.71 -5.87 12.29
C ALA A 90 13.33 -4.56 12.82
N LEU A 91 14.14 -3.87 12.00
CA LEU A 91 14.74 -2.58 12.37
C LEU A 91 13.67 -1.49 12.57
N ARG A 92 12.69 -1.40 11.67
CA ARG A 92 11.55 -0.47 11.82
C ARG A 92 10.71 -0.77 13.07
N SER A 93 10.58 -2.05 13.42
CA SER A 93 9.90 -2.46 14.67
C SER A 93 10.64 -1.95 15.90
N ASN A 94 11.96 -2.08 15.91
CA ASN A 94 12.79 -1.56 17.00
C ASN A 94 12.74 -0.03 17.09
N GLU A 95 12.76 0.67 15.95
CA GLU A 95 12.56 2.13 15.88
C GLU A 95 11.28 2.56 16.57
N VAL A 96 10.14 1.94 16.24
CA VAL A 96 8.85 2.27 16.87
C VAL A 96 8.86 1.96 18.35
N ASN A 97 9.41 0.82 18.75
CA ASN A 97 9.49 0.46 20.17
C ASN A 97 10.35 1.46 20.97
N ALA A 98 11.44 1.95 20.38
CA ALA A 98 12.26 3.00 20.97
C ALA A 98 11.51 4.34 21.01
N GLY A 99 10.86 4.72 19.90
CA GLY A 99 10.09 5.95 19.80
C GLY A 99 8.95 6.03 20.82
N ILE A 100 8.24 4.92 21.06
CA ILE A 100 7.20 4.85 22.09
C ILE A 100 7.79 5.12 23.49
N LYS A 101 8.97 4.56 23.80
CA LYS A 101 9.67 4.85 25.07
C LYS A 101 10.12 6.29 25.18
N GLU A 102 10.46 6.91 24.06
CA GLU A 102 10.83 8.33 23.94
C GLU A 102 9.60 9.27 23.97
N GLY A 103 8.38 8.73 23.97
CA GLY A 103 7.13 9.51 24.01
C GLY A 103 6.55 9.88 22.64
N ILE A 104 7.07 9.30 21.55
CA ILE A 104 6.52 9.46 20.20
C ILE A 104 5.18 8.72 20.10
N ILE A 105 4.14 9.45 19.68
CA ILE A 105 2.82 8.89 19.41
C ILE A 105 2.77 8.48 17.94
N TYR A 106 2.59 7.19 17.69
CA TYR A 106 2.36 6.69 16.35
C TYR A 106 0.87 6.41 16.15
N GLU A 107 0.28 6.99 15.10
CA GLU A 107 -1.14 6.82 14.81
C GLU A 107 -1.47 5.39 14.36
N PRO A 108 -2.51 4.75 14.93
CA PRO A 108 -2.90 3.41 14.53
C PRO A 108 -3.30 3.40 13.05
N CYS A 109 -2.85 2.37 12.33
CA CYS A 109 -3.29 2.15 10.96
C CYS A 109 -4.80 1.88 10.92
N GLU A 110 -5.57 2.89 10.54
CA GLU A 110 -6.96 2.65 10.20
C GLU A 110 -7.02 1.78 8.95
N LYS A 111 -7.76 0.68 9.03
CA LYS A 111 -7.93 -0.33 7.97
C LYS A 111 -8.48 0.23 6.64
N TYR A 112 -8.86 1.51 6.62
CA TYR A 112 -9.51 2.22 5.52
C TYR A 112 -8.64 3.35 4.92
N ILE A 113 -7.48 3.67 5.51
CA ILE A 113 -6.62 4.73 5.02
C ILE A 113 -5.69 4.18 3.93
N LEU A 114 -6.07 4.48 2.69
CA LEU A 114 -5.25 4.59 1.47
C LEU A 114 -4.18 3.51 1.29
N PHE A 115 -4.59 2.38 0.70
CA PHE A 115 -3.65 1.48 0.05
C PHE A 115 -2.93 2.23 -1.07
N ASN A 116 -1.60 2.19 -1.07
CA ASN A 116 -0.80 2.58 -2.24
C ASN A 116 -1.40 1.94 -3.49
N SER A 117 -1.65 2.73 -4.53
CA SER A 117 -2.18 2.21 -5.79
C SER A 117 -1.27 1.10 -6.29
N GLU A 118 -1.85 -0.07 -6.59
CA GLU A 118 -1.09 -1.18 -7.15
C GLU A 118 -0.41 -0.74 -8.46
N PRO A 119 0.90 -1.02 -8.63
CA PRO A 119 1.55 -0.75 -9.91
C PRO A 119 0.86 -1.59 -11.00
N THR A 120 0.72 -0.99 -12.18
CA THR A 120 -0.02 -1.60 -13.30
C THR A 120 0.85 -2.51 -14.15
N GLN A 121 2.16 -2.28 -14.17
CA GLN A 121 3.10 -3.04 -14.97
C GLN A 121 4.56 -2.80 -14.54
N LEU A 122 5.43 -3.71 -14.96
CA LEU A 122 6.87 -3.53 -14.99
C LEU A 122 7.29 -2.88 -16.30
N SER A 123 8.33 -2.06 -16.24
CA SER A 123 9.00 -1.50 -17.41
C SER A 123 10.51 -1.54 -17.21
N CYS A 124 11.24 -1.61 -18.31
CA CYS A 124 12.69 -1.51 -18.31
C CYS A 124 13.10 -0.15 -18.85
N VAL A 125 13.62 0.72 -17.99
CA VAL A 125 14.03 2.08 -18.36
C VAL A 125 15.51 2.24 -18.07
N ASN A 126 16.30 2.52 -19.11
CA ASN A 126 17.76 2.66 -19.02
C ASN A 126 18.43 1.46 -18.34
N GLY A 127 17.97 0.25 -18.67
CA GLY A 127 18.48 -1.00 -18.10
C GLY A 127 18.06 -1.26 -16.65
N LYS A 128 17.22 -0.41 -16.03
CA LYS A 128 16.71 -0.60 -14.66
C LYS A 128 15.23 -0.92 -14.64
N ALA A 129 14.86 -1.94 -13.86
CA ALA A 129 13.46 -2.30 -13.68
C ALA A 129 12.73 -1.19 -12.92
N LYS A 130 11.57 -0.77 -13.44
CA LYS A 130 10.73 0.28 -12.88
C LYS A 130 9.29 -0.21 -12.78
N LEU A 131 8.65 0.10 -11.66
CA LEU A 131 7.20 -0.05 -11.51
C LEU A 131 6.52 1.16 -12.15
N LEU A 132 5.56 0.90 -13.03
CA LEU A 132 4.70 1.93 -13.57
C LEU A 132 3.35 1.89 -12.85
N TYR A 133 2.88 3.05 -12.44
CA TYR A 133 1.59 3.24 -11.82
C TYR A 133 0.59 3.81 -12.83
N ILE A 134 -0.68 3.89 -12.45
CA ILE A 134 -1.73 4.43 -13.33
C ILE A 134 -1.39 5.85 -13.80
N LYS A 135 -0.81 6.68 -12.92
CA LYS A 135 -0.37 8.04 -13.25
C LYS A 135 0.69 8.09 -14.36
N ASP A 136 1.46 7.02 -14.52
CA ASP A 136 2.55 6.92 -15.50
C ASP A 136 2.06 6.41 -16.86
N LEU A 137 0.81 5.91 -16.94
CA LEU A 137 0.23 5.47 -18.21
C LEU A 137 -0.02 6.65 -19.15
N SER A 138 0.17 6.42 -20.44
CA SER A 138 -0.24 7.38 -21.46
C SER A 138 -1.76 7.56 -21.48
N LEU A 139 -2.22 8.67 -22.08
CA LEU A 139 -3.64 8.92 -22.28
C LEU A 139 -4.30 7.80 -23.10
N SER A 140 -3.64 7.33 -24.16
CA SER A 140 -4.13 6.25 -25.01
C SER A 140 -4.29 4.93 -24.26
N GLU A 141 -3.26 4.51 -23.51
CA GLU A 141 -3.33 3.28 -22.70
C GLU A 141 -4.45 3.37 -21.64
N SER A 142 -4.61 4.53 -21.02
CA SER A 142 -5.66 4.75 -20.03
C SER A 142 -7.06 4.57 -20.64
N LYS A 143 -7.28 5.14 -21.84
CA LYS A 143 -8.54 4.99 -22.59
C LYS A 143 -8.82 3.55 -23.02
N ILE A 144 -7.80 2.80 -23.41
CA ILE A 144 -7.95 1.39 -23.77
C ILE A 144 -8.34 0.56 -22.53
N ARG A 145 -7.67 0.80 -21.40
CA ARG A 145 -7.87 0.01 -20.17
C ARG A 145 -9.18 0.33 -19.43
N ILE A 146 -9.70 1.57 -19.53
CA ILE A 146 -10.92 1.96 -18.81
C ILE A 146 -12.20 1.36 -19.39
N ALA A 147 -12.26 1.13 -20.71
CA ALA A 147 -13.44 0.61 -21.39
C ALA A 147 -13.94 -0.76 -20.87
N PRO A 148 -13.11 -1.81 -20.76
CA PRO A 148 -13.56 -3.10 -20.22
C PRO A 148 -13.98 -3.03 -18.75
N LEU A 149 -13.38 -2.14 -17.95
CA LEU A 149 -13.77 -1.94 -16.55
C LEU A 149 -15.16 -1.33 -16.45
N LYS A 150 -15.48 -0.34 -17.31
CA LYS A 150 -16.82 0.25 -17.34
C LYS A 150 -17.89 -0.80 -17.67
N ILE A 151 -17.62 -1.69 -18.63
CA ILE A 151 -18.53 -2.79 -18.99
C ILE A 151 -18.77 -3.71 -17.79
N LYS A 152 -17.72 -4.08 -17.05
CA LYS A 152 -17.85 -4.93 -15.85
C LYS A 152 -18.68 -4.25 -14.76
N ILE A 153 -18.37 -2.99 -14.46
CA ILE A 153 -19.09 -2.19 -13.45
C ILE A 153 -20.56 -2.05 -13.84
N ASP A 154 -20.86 -1.73 -15.10
CA ASP A 154 -22.24 -1.59 -15.57
C ASP A 154 -23.00 -2.90 -15.50
N LYS A 155 -22.35 -4.02 -15.84
CA LYS A 155 -22.94 -5.36 -15.67
C LYS A 155 -23.27 -5.65 -14.20
N TYR A 156 -22.33 -5.34 -13.29
CA TYR A 156 -22.56 -5.48 -11.85
C TYR A 156 -23.77 -4.65 -11.42
N LEU A 157 -23.79 -3.35 -11.72
CA LEU A 157 -24.84 -2.43 -11.32
C LEU A 157 -26.21 -2.85 -11.88
N ASN A 158 -26.26 -3.29 -13.14
CA ASN A 158 -27.48 -3.75 -13.79
C ASN A 158 -28.03 -5.04 -13.17
N ASN A 159 -27.16 -5.90 -12.63
CA ASN A 159 -27.55 -7.15 -11.99
C ASN A 159 -28.00 -6.97 -10.54
N LEU A 160 -27.75 -5.82 -9.93
CA LEU A 160 -28.23 -5.54 -8.58
C LEU A 160 -29.77 -5.55 -8.53
N THR A 161 -30.30 -6.25 -7.52
CA THR A 161 -31.71 -6.24 -7.15
C THR A 161 -31.83 -5.85 -5.68
N CYS A 162 -32.92 -5.17 -5.32
CA CYS A 162 -33.10 -4.57 -4.01
C CYS A 162 -34.49 -4.92 -3.46
N SER A 163 -34.52 -5.60 -2.31
CA SER A 163 -35.74 -5.93 -1.55
C SER A 163 -35.75 -5.33 -0.13
N GLY A 164 -34.66 -4.68 0.28
CA GLY A 164 -34.50 -4.02 1.58
C GLY A 164 -33.23 -3.15 1.60
N THR A 165 -33.07 -2.33 2.63
CA THR A 165 -31.95 -1.36 2.77
C THR A 165 -30.77 -1.89 3.56
N GLU A 166 -30.87 -3.10 4.11
CA GLU A 166 -29.80 -3.72 4.88
C GLU A 166 -28.65 -4.19 3.97
N ASN A 167 -27.43 -4.16 4.49
CA ASN A 167 -26.20 -4.59 3.78
C ASN A 167 -25.83 -3.77 2.53
N TRP A 168 -26.40 -2.60 2.32
CA TRP A 168 -25.96 -1.71 1.25
C TRP A 168 -24.85 -0.76 1.70
N GLY A 169 -24.02 -0.37 0.74
CA GLY A 169 -23.09 0.74 0.86
C GLY A 169 -23.15 1.62 -0.37
N THR A 170 -22.51 2.77 -0.28
CA THR A 170 -22.38 3.71 -1.38
C THR A 170 -20.90 3.95 -1.66
N THR A 171 -20.56 4.12 -2.93
CA THR A 171 -19.23 4.53 -3.35
C THR A 171 -19.33 5.49 -4.52
N ILE A 172 -18.20 6.03 -4.94
CA ILE A 172 -18.11 7.03 -5.98
C ILE A 172 -17.59 6.37 -7.25
N LEU A 173 -18.22 6.70 -8.37
CA LEU A 173 -17.70 6.47 -9.71
C LEU A 173 -17.41 7.82 -10.37
N LEU A 174 -16.20 8.02 -10.87
CA LEU A 174 -15.85 9.27 -11.57
C LEU A 174 -16.56 9.33 -12.93
N LYS A 175 -17.25 10.46 -13.17
CA LYS A 175 -17.98 10.72 -14.40
C LYS A 175 -17.69 12.13 -14.87
N ASP A 176 -17.01 12.24 -16.00
CA ASP A 176 -16.53 13.51 -16.56
C ASP A 176 -15.82 14.37 -15.52
N CYS A 177 -16.33 15.56 -15.19
CA CYS A 177 -15.78 16.41 -14.15
C CYS A 177 -16.41 16.23 -12.77
N GLY A 178 -17.34 15.30 -12.63
CA GLY A 178 -18.07 15.06 -11.40
C GLY A 178 -17.93 13.64 -10.89
N VAL A 179 -18.78 13.36 -9.92
CA VAL A 179 -18.91 12.09 -9.25
C VAL A 179 -20.34 11.58 -9.40
N GLU A 180 -20.48 10.29 -9.61
CA GLU A 180 -21.75 9.59 -9.52
C GLU A 180 -21.68 8.69 -8.27
N HIS A 181 -22.70 8.77 -7.42
CA HIS A 181 -22.80 7.83 -6.31
C HIS A 181 -23.48 6.56 -6.77
N ILE A 182 -22.80 5.43 -6.59
CA ILE A 182 -23.31 4.11 -6.94
C ILE A 182 -23.49 3.25 -5.69
N ALA A 183 -24.50 2.39 -5.72
CA ALA A 183 -24.75 1.43 -4.66
C ALA A 183 -23.91 0.17 -4.86
N TYR A 184 -23.52 -0.45 -3.76
CA TYR A 184 -22.95 -1.79 -3.75
C TYR A 184 -23.51 -2.59 -2.58
N ILE A 185 -23.55 -3.91 -2.74
CA ILE A 185 -23.96 -4.83 -1.67
C ILE A 185 -22.73 -5.31 -0.88
N ARG A 186 -22.83 -5.34 0.45
CA ARG A 186 -21.77 -5.75 1.38
C ARG A 186 -21.70 -7.29 1.48
N THR A 187 -21.45 -7.95 0.35
CA THR A 187 -21.27 -9.41 0.27
C THR A 187 -19.80 -9.82 0.29
N ALA A 188 -19.52 -11.13 0.25
CA ALA A 188 -18.17 -11.67 0.13
C ALA A 188 -17.46 -11.25 -1.17
N GLU A 189 -18.21 -10.98 -2.25
CA GLU A 189 -17.69 -10.55 -3.56
C GLU A 189 -17.33 -9.05 -3.60
N ARG A 190 -17.73 -8.28 -2.58
CA ARG A 190 -17.45 -6.84 -2.47
C ARG A 190 -15.99 -6.47 -2.78
N PRO A 191 -14.96 -7.20 -2.32
CA PRO A 191 -13.57 -6.82 -2.60
C PRO A 191 -13.23 -6.80 -4.10
N GLU A 192 -13.85 -7.64 -4.92
CA GLU A 192 -13.55 -7.69 -6.36
C GLU A 192 -14.12 -6.48 -7.09
N ILE A 193 -15.41 -6.17 -6.91
CA ILE A 193 -16.01 -5.01 -7.54
C ILE A 193 -15.41 -3.69 -7.05
N MET A 194 -15.04 -3.61 -5.77
CA MET A 194 -14.38 -2.42 -5.22
C MET A 194 -12.98 -2.20 -5.82
N LYS A 195 -12.24 -3.28 -6.17
CA LYS A 195 -10.98 -3.17 -6.91
C LYS A 195 -11.22 -2.64 -8.32
N ASP A 196 -12.22 -3.14 -9.03
CA ASP A 196 -12.58 -2.68 -10.37
C ASP A 196 -12.99 -1.19 -10.37
N ILE A 197 -13.79 -0.75 -9.39
CA ILE A 197 -14.19 0.65 -9.20
C ILE A 197 -12.98 1.54 -8.89
N ALA A 198 -12.10 1.11 -7.98
CA ALA A 198 -10.89 1.88 -7.63
C ALA A 198 -9.95 2.04 -8.84
N LEU A 199 -9.78 0.98 -9.63
CA LEU A 199 -8.98 1.01 -10.85
C LEU A 199 -9.61 1.91 -11.92
N TYR A 200 -10.93 1.79 -12.14
CA TYR A 200 -11.67 2.66 -13.05
C TYR A 200 -11.50 4.13 -12.67
N ASN A 201 -11.70 4.49 -11.40
CA ASN A 201 -11.58 5.87 -10.91
C ASN A 201 -10.16 6.41 -11.10
N SER A 202 -9.15 5.60 -10.82
CA SER A 202 -7.75 6.00 -11.01
C SER A 202 -7.42 6.25 -12.49
N LEU A 203 -7.91 5.39 -13.39
CA LEU A 203 -7.75 5.57 -14.84
C LEU A 203 -8.51 6.81 -15.33
N LYS A 204 -9.75 7.01 -14.85
CA LYS A 204 -10.58 8.16 -15.22
C LYS A 204 -9.94 9.46 -14.77
N LYS A 205 -9.38 9.50 -13.55
CA LYS A 205 -8.60 10.64 -13.04
C LYS A 205 -7.40 10.94 -13.95
N ASN A 206 -6.62 9.92 -14.30
CA ASN A 206 -5.47 10.07 -15.20
C ASN A 206 -5.84 10.66 -16.58
N ILE A 207 -7.01 10.28 -17.10
CA ILE A 207 -7.58 10.81 -18.35
C ILE A 207 -8.02 12.28 -18.17
N ILE A 208 -8.82 12.57 -17.13
CA ILE A 208 -9.35 13.92 -16.86
C ILE A 208 -8.22 14.92 -16.68
N GLU A 209 -7.18 14.59 -15.90
CA GLU A 209 -6.05 15.49 -15.64
C GLU A 209 -5.30 15.89 -16.92
N ARG A 210 -5.32 15.04 -17.96
CA ARG A 210 -4.68 15.31 -19.26
C ARG A 210 -5.60 15.99 -20.27
N GLU A 211 -6.89 15.68 -20.27
CA GLU A 211 -7.84 16.24 -21.25
C GLU A 211 -8.51 17.52 -20.76
N LYS A 212 -8.68 17.67 -19.45
CA LYS A 212 -9.42 18.75 -18.80
C LYS A 212 -8.68 19.15 -17.50
N PRO A 213 -7.48 19.75 -17.58
CA PRO A 213 -6.70 20.09 -16.38
C PRO A 213 -7.42 21.08 -15.44
N ASN A 214 -8.33 21.91 -15.97
CA ASN A 214 -9.12 22.89 -15.20
C ASN A 214 -10.51 22.36 -14.80
N CYS A 215 -10.65 21.04 -14.72
CA CYS A 215 -11.91 20.37 -14.41
C CYS A 215 -12.27 20.57 -12.93
N SER A 216 -13.26 21.44 -12.67
CA SER A 216 -13.79 21.62 -11.32
C SER A 216 -14.76 20.49 -11.00
N THR A 217 -14.47 19.75 -9.92
CA THR A 217 -15.47 18.95 -9.25
C THR A 217 -16.43 19.92 -8.58
N GLY A 218 -17.67 19.97 -9.05
CA GLY A 218 -18.72 20.80 -8.44
C GLY A 218 -18.96 20.47 -6.96
N LYS A 219 -20.00 21.05 -6.37
CA LYS A 219 -20.34 20.78 -4.95
C LYS A 219 -20.48 19.27 -4.72
N TYR A 220 -19.71 18.74 -3.77
CA TYR A 220 -19.83 17.35 -3.34
C TYR A 220 -21.11 17.18 -2.53
N THR A 221 -21.90 16.18 -2.89
CA THR A 221 -23.16 15.87 -2.21
C THR A 221 -22.99 14.57 -1.43
N TYR A 222 -23.35 14.56 -0.15
CA TYR A 222 -23.14 13.39 0.69
C TYR A 222 -24.26 12.36 0.46
N PRO A 223 -23.93 11.06 0.31
CA PRO A 223 -24.95 10.03 0.26
C PRO A 223 -25.56 9.83 1.66
N LYS A 224 -26.89 9.86 1.74
CA LYS A 224 -27.68 9.52 2.95
C LYS A 224 -27.82 8.00 3.11
N GLY A 225 -27.88 7.26 2.01
CA GLY A 225 -28.10 5.82 2.03
C GLY A 225 -28.49 5.26 0.67
N VAL A 226 -29.05 4.05 0.67
CA VAL A 226 -29.59 3.38 -0.51
C VAL A 226 -31.06 3.05 -0.24
N LYS A 227 -31.94 3.37 -1.19
CA LYS A 227 -33.33 2.94 -1.21
C LYS A 227 -33.60 1.96 -2.34
N CYS A 228 -34.62 1.13 -2.21
CA CYS A 228 -35.11 0.29 -3.29
C CYS A 228 -36.23 1.01 -4.06
N VAL A 229 -36.03 1.27 -5.36
CA VAL A 229 -37.07 1.79 -6.26
C VAL A 229 -37.20 0.82 -7.42
N ASN A 230 -38.40 0.28 -7.65
CA ASN A 230 -38.68 -0.69 -8.72
C ASN A 230 -37.69 -1.89 -8.70
N ASN A 231 -37.46 -2.47 -7.52
CA ASN A 231 -36.50 -3.55 -7.29
C ASN A 231 -35.03 -3.22 -7.63
N LYS A 232 -34.68 -1.95 -7.82
CA LYS A 232 -33.30 -1.48 -8.05
C LYS A 232 -32.80 -0.60 -6.90
N PRO A 233 -31.53 -0.73 -6.51
CA PRO A 233 -30.94 0.16 -5.52
C PRO A 233 -30.70 1.54 -6.13
N VAL A 234 -31.11 2.59 -5.44
CA VAL A 234 -30.89 3.99 -5.81
C VAL A 234 -30.23 4.71 -4.63
N VAL A 235 -29.13 5.40 -4.89
CA VAL A 235 -28.45 6.19 -3.85
C VAL A 235 -29.25 7.45 -3.56
N GLU A 236 -29.53 7.69 -2.28
CA GLU A 236 -30.15 8.91 -1.80
C GLU A 236 -29.08 9.92 -1.42
N LEU A 237 -29.21 11.15 -1.90
CA LEU A 237 -28.26 12.23 -1.67
C LEU A 237 -28.81 13.22 -0.63
N SER A 238 -27.92 13.89 0.10
CA SER A 238 -28.27 15.04 0.93
C SER A 238 -28.71 16.20 0.02
N GLU A 239 -29.75 16.92 0.42
CA GLU A 239 -30.14 18.18 -0.25
C GLU A 239 -29.07 19.26 -0.03
#